data_AF-A0A6J5TWI9-F1
#
_entry.id   AF-A0A6J5TWI9-F1
#
_cell.length_a   1.000
_cell.length_b   1.000
_cell.length_c   1.000
_cell.angle_alpha   90.00
_cell.angle_beta   90.00
_cell.angle_gamma   90.00
#
_symmetry.space_group_name_H-M   'P 1'
#
loop_
_entity.id
_entity.type
_entity.pdbx_description
1 polymer ?
#
loop_
_entity_poly.entity_id
_entity_poly.type
_entity_poly.pdbx_seq_one_letter_code
_entity_poly.pdbx_strand_id
1 'polypeptide(L)'
;MVSDLKRGPIAPTFLGSLEGLLCSLNCSLSTLQRWGKMLCAGTFFNPGSWDASLLAAGTTLSAMKHVLDGHGKIVYALVRPPGHHAQPTQADGFCFLNNAGLAVHWL
;
A
#
# COMPACT_ATOMS: atom_id res chain seq x y z
N MET A 1 -20.15 -3.02 11.67
CA MET A 1 -19.17 -2.33 10.81
C MET A 1 -18.01 -1.94 11.72
N VAL A 2 -16.89 -2.66 11.66
CA VAL A 2 -15.69 -2.33 12.44
C VAL A 2 -14.85 -1.38 11.58
N SER A 3 -14.68 -0.14 12.02
CA SER A 3 -13.81 0.84 11.37
C SER A 3 -12.40 0.73 11.97
N ASP A 4 -11.65 -0.29 11.58
CA ASP A 4 -10.24 -0.44 11.96
C ASP A 4 -9.36 0.42 11.04
N LEU A 5 -9.24 1.70 11.36
CA LEU A 5 -8.27 2.62 10.75
C LEU A 5 -6.91 2.42 11.44
N LYS A 6 -6.32 1.25 11.27
CA LYS A 6 -5.00 0.93 11.81
C LYS A 6 -3.97 1.22 10.71
N ARG A 7 -2.88 1.93 11.06
CA ARG A 7 -1.59 1.66 10.39
C ARG A 7 -1.35 0.18 10.63
N GLY A 8 -1.71 -0.66 9.68
CA GLY A 8 -1.55 -2.10 9.83
C GLY A 8 -0.09 -2.39 10.18
N PRO A 9 0.19 -3.48 10.89
CA PRO A 9 1.55 -3.89 11.18
C PRO A 9 2.19 -4.32 9.85
N ILE A 10 2.70 -3.37 9.08
CA ILE A 10 3.64 -3.68 8.02
C ILE A 10 4.92 -3.97 8.77
N ALA A 11 5.11 -5.26 9.08
CA ALA A 11 6.28 -5.74 9.80
C ALA A 11 7.56 -5.17 9.15
N PRO A 12 8.59 -4.82 9.95
CA PRO A 12 9.82 -4.24 9.42
C PRO A 12 10.53 -5.13 8.39
N THR A 13 10.18 -6.42 8.33
CA THR A 13 10.65 -7.38 7.31
C THR A 13 10.20 -7.06 5.89
N PHE A 14 9.12 -6.29 5.67
CA PHE A 14 8.67 -5.94 4.31
C PHE A 14 9.35 -4.69 3.71
N LEU A 15 10.18 -3.99 4.49
CA LEU A 15 11.00 -2.87 4.00
C LEU A 15 12.05 -3.29 2.96
N GLY A 16 12.34 -4.60 2.82
CA GLY A 16 13.23 -5.09 1.76
C GLY A 16 12.67 -4.94 0.34
N SER A 17 11.34 -4.98 0.17
CA SER A 17 10.69 -4.78 -1.14
C SER A 17 10.58 -3.30 -1.54
N LEU A 18 10.81 -2.37 -0.60
CA LEU A 18 10.77 -0.93 -0.88
C LEU A 18 11.89 -0.50 -1.84
N GLU A 19 13.04 -1.17 -1.81
CA GLU A 19 14.15 -0.90 -2.72
C GLU A 19 13.74 -1.15 -4.19
N GLY A 20 12.90 -2.16 -4.44
CA GLY A 20 12.38 -2.47 -5.78
C GLY A 20 11.41 -1.43 -6.32
N LEU A 21 10.54 -0.86 -5.47
CA LEU A 21 9.65 0.24 -5.86
C LEU A 21 10.42 1.52 -6.15
N LEU A 22 11.51 1.78 -5.41
CA LEU A 22 12.36 2.95 -5.61
C LEU A 22 13.22 2.86 -6.88
N CYS A 23 13.56 1.64 -7.28
CA CYS A 23 14.37 1.35 -8.47
C CYS A 23 13.73 1.88 -9.77
N SER A 24 12.39 1.87 -9.91
CA SER A 24 11.73 2.39 -11.12
C SER A 24 11.55 3.91 -11.15
N LEU A 25 11.73 4.59 -10.01
CA LEU A 25 11.32 5.99 -9.87
C LEU A 25 12.43 6.98 -10.23
N ASN A 26 13.67 6.50 -10.48
CA ASN A 26 14.88 7.33 -10.69
C ASN A 26 15.00 8.46 -9.66
N CYS A 27 14.48 8.26 -8.44
CA CYS A 27 14.27 9.29 -7.45
C CYS A 27 14.19 8.65 -6.05
N SER A 28 14.81 9.29 -5.06
CA SER A 28 14.77 8.80 -3.69
C SER A 28 13.37 8.98 -3.07
N LEU A 29 13.00 8.10 -2.13
CA LEU A 29 11.72 8.20 -1.42
C LEU A 29 11.57 9.54 -0.71
N SER A 30 12.66 10.03 -0.10
CA SER A 30 12.67 11.31 0.62
C SER A 30 12.41 12.48 -0.33
N THR A 31 12.94 12.44 -1.56
CA THR A 31 12.62 13.43 -2.60
C THR A 31 11.14 13.38 -2.98
N LEU A 32 10.58 12.18 -3.21
CA LEU A 32 9.17 12.00 -3.56
C LEU A 32 8.23 12.47 -2.44
N GLN A 33 8.56 12.16 -1.18
CA GLN A 33 7.79 12.59 -0.02
C GLN A 33 7.85 14.10 0.20
N ARG A 34 8.90 14.78 -0.28
CA ARG A 34 9.06 16.23 -0.14
C ARG A 34 8.46 17.03 -1.29
N TRP A 35 8.61 16.54 -2.52
CA TRP A 35 8.30 17.32 -3.72
C TRP A 35 7.22 16.71 -4.61
N GLY A 36 6.92 15.43 -4.42
CA GLY A 36 6.08 14.68 -5.35
C GLY A 36 6.70 14.50 -6.73
N LYS A 37 6.06 13.66 -7.54
CA LYS A 37 6.43 13.37 -8.94
C LYS A 37 5.29 12.63 -9.63
N MET A 38 5.13 12.84 -10.93
CA MET A 38 4.35 11.93 -11.77
C MET A 38 5.18 10.68 -12.06
N LEU A 39 4.74 9.51 -11.59
CA LEU A 39 5.49 8.26 -11.72
C LEU A 39 5.26 7.59 -13.08
N CYS A 40 4.03 7.62 -13.57
CA CYS A 40 3.63 7.22 -14.92
C CYS A 40 2.41 8.07 -15.35
N ALA A 41 1.93 7.88 -16.58
CA ALA A 41 0.80 8.63 -17.11
C ALA A 41 -0.43 8.54 -16.17
N GLY A 42 -0.79 9.66 -15.55
CA GLY A 42 -1.93 9.77 -14.63
C GLY A 42 -1.65 9.38 -13.17
N THR A 43 -0.50 8.75 -12.85
CA THR A 43 -0.18 8.34 -11.47
C THR A 43 0.74 9.37 -10.80
N PHE A 44 0.17 10.18 -9.92
CA PHE A 44 0.88 11.23 -9.20
C PHE A 44 1.20 10.82 -7.76
N PHE A 45 2.47 10.90 -7.40
CA PHE A 45 2.94 10.76 -6.04
C PHE A 45 3.15 12.15 -5.44
N ASN A 46 2.58 12.43 -4.28
CA ASN A 46 2.66 13.71 -3.59
C ASN A 46 3.21 13.51 -2.17
N PRO A 47 3.59 14.58 -1.47
CA PRO A 47 3.79 14.53 -0.02
C PRO A 47 2.59 13.88 0.67
N GLY A 48 2.84 12.83 1.46
CA GLY A 48 1.80 12.03 2.14
C GLY A 48 1.25 10.84 1.33
N SER A 49 1.52 10.72 0.03
CA SER A 49 1.10 9.54 -0.76
C SER A 49 1.68 8.25 -0.21
N TRP A 50 2.91 8.29 0.31
CA TRP A 50 3.54 7.13 0.92
C TRP A 50 2.75 6.64 2.15
N ASP A 51 2.49 7.54 3.10
CA ASP A 51 1.77 7.21 4.33
C ASP A 51 0.35 6.74 4.04
N ALA A 52 -0.33 7.38 3.07
CA ALA A 52 -1.64 6.94 2.62
C ALA A 52 -1.60 5.52 2.02
N SER A 53 -0.56 5.19 1.24
CA SER A 53 -0.38 3.84 0.68
C SER A 53 -0.14 2.79 1.77
N LEU A 54 0.67 3.12 2.78
CA LEU A 54 0.89 2.24 3.94
C LEU A 54 -0.39 2.04 4.76
N LEU A 55 -1.19 3.09 4.95
CA LEU A 55 -2.50 3.00 5.62
C LEU A 55 -3.47 2.13 4.82
N ALA A 56 -3.50 2.28 3.49
CA ALA A 56 -4.35 1.49 2.61
C ALA A 56 -4.01 -0.01 2.69
N ALA A 57 -2.74 -0.35 2.48
CA ALA A 57 -2.27 -1.74 2.59
C ALA A 57 -2.51 -2.30 3.99
N GLY A 58 -2.14 -1.56 5.03
CA GLY A 58 -2.31 -1.99 6.42
C GLY A 58 -3.77 -2.22 6.82
N THR A 59 -4.70 -1.40 6.32
CA THR A 59 -6.14 -1.60 6.54
C THR A 59 -6.63 -2.86 5.85
N THR A 60 -6.17 -3.15 4.63
CA THR A 60 -6.50 -4.39 3.92
C THR A 60 -5.99 -5.64 4.65
N LEU A 61 -4.75 -5.61 5.14
CA LEU A 61 -4.18 -6.69 5.96
C LEU A 61 -4.97 -6.91 7.26
N SER A 62 -5.29 -5.82 7.97
CA SER A 62 -6.09 -5.89 9.21
C SER A 62 -7.49 -6.45 8.97
N ALA A 63 -8.13 -6.06 7.86
CA ALA A 63 -9.44 -6.60 7.48
C ALA A 63 -9.37 -8.10 7.21
N MET A 64 -8.36 -8.56 6.46
CA MET A 64 -8.15 -9.98 6.19
C MET A 64 -7.86 -10.77 7.47
N LYS A 65 -6.99 -10.25 8.34
CA LYS A 65 -6.72 -10.81 9.67
C LYS A 65 -8.00 -10.99 10.48
N HIS A 66 -8.88 -9.99 10.48
CA HIS A 66 -10.14 -10.03 11.24
C HIS A 66 -11.04 -11.22 10.85
N VAL A 67 -11.10 -11.57 9.56
CA VAL A 67 -11.83 -12.76 9.09
C VAL A 67 -11.13 -14.03 9.55
N LEU A 68 -9.80 -14.09 9.39
CA LEU A 68 -9.00 -15.29 9.71
C LEU A 68 -8.96 -15.61 11.20
N ASP A 69 -8.98 -14.59 12.06
CA ASP A 69 -9.07 -14.73 13.51
C ASP A 69 -10.50 -15.11 13.96
N GLY A 70 -11.46 -15.27 13.03
CA GLY A 70 -12.82 -15.69 13.32
C GLY A 70 -13.73 -14.57 13.86
N HIS A 71 -13.31 -13.31 13.79
CA HIS A 71 -14.09 -12.17 14.29
C HIS A 71 -15.22 -11.73 13.36
N GLY A 72 -15.28 -12.24 12.13
CA GLY A 72 -16.37 -11.99 11.19
C GLY A 72 -16.27 -12.85 9.93
N LYS A 73 -17.38 -12.92 9.16
CA LYS A 73 -17.43 -13.69 7.90
C LYS A 73 -17.13 -12.84 6.66
N ILE A 74 -17.39 -11.54 6.74
CA ILE A 74 -17.26 -10.58 5.63
C ILE A 74 -16.64 -9.31 6.20
N VAL A 75 -15.67 -8.77 5.47
CA VAL A 75 -15.00 -7.50 5.77
C VAL A 75 -14.95 -6.63 4.53
N TYR A 76 -14.78 -5.33 4.74
CA TYR A 76 -14.62 -4.36 3.66
C TYR A 76 -13.55 -3.36 4.05
N ALA A 77 -12.52 -3.21 3.21
CA ALA A 77 -11.44 -2.24 3.38
C ALA A 77 -11.71 -1.02 2.50
N LEU A 78 -12.27 0.04 3.08
CA LEU A 78 -12.49 1.32 2.39
C LEU A 78 -11.18 2.13 2.40
N VAL A 79 -10.37 1.98 1.35
CA VAL A 79 -9.01 2.53 1.31
C VAL A 79 -8.73 3.35 0.06
N ARG A 80 -7.78 4.28 0.20
CA ARG A 80 -7.16 5.02 -0.90
C ARG A 80 -5.69 5.28 -0.55
N PRO A 81 -4.75 5.15 -1.49
CA PRO A 81 -4.90 4.81 -2.92
C PRO A 81 -5.26 3.32 -3.19
N PRO A 82 -5.74 2.97 -4.41
CA PRO A 82 -5.97 1.58 -4.83
C PRO A 82 -4.65 0.81 -5.00
N GLY A 83 -4.72 -0.48 -5.31
CA GLY A 83 -3.52 -1.33 -5.40
C GLY A 83 -3.39 -2.29 -6.59
N HIS A 84 -4.46 -2.65 -7.29
CA HIS A 84 -4.46 -3.78 -8.24
C HIS A 84 -3.57 -3.63 -9.48
N HIS A 85 -3.14 -2.41 -9.83
CA HIS A 85 -2.20 -2.17 -10.94
C HIS A 85 -0.73 -2.12 -10.51
N ALA A 86 -0.43 -2.09 -9.21
CA ALA A 86 0.94 -2.02 -8.72
C ALA A 86 1.68 -3.34 -8.98
N GLN A 87 2.76 -3.25 -9.75
CA GLN A 87 3.69 -4.35 -10.00
C GLN A 87 4.78 -4.38 -8.91
N PRO A 88 5.55 -5.48 -8.77
CA PRO A 88 6.59 -5.58 -7.75
C PRO A 88 7.61 -4.42 -7.77
N THR A 89 7.89 -3.87 -8.95
CA THR A 89 8.87 -2.81 -9.14
C THR A 89 8.31 -1.54 -9.77
N GLN A 90 7.00 -1.43 -10.00
CA GLN A 90 6.43 -0.29 -10.74
C GLN A 90 5.05 0.13 -10.20
N ALA A 91 4.90 1.43 -9.94
CA ALA A 91 3.61 2.06 -9.70
C ALA A 91 2.89 2.36 -11.02
N ASP A 92 1.58 2.10 -11.10
CA ASP A 92 0.77 2.34 -12.29
C ASP A 92 -0.72 2.47 -11.94
N GLY A 93 -1.52 3.09 -12.82
CA GLY A 93 -2.98 3.18 -12.67
C GLY A 93 -3.45 3.65 -11.29
N PHE A 94 -2.82 4.71 -10.75
CA PHE A 94 -3.05 5.26 -9.40
C PHE A 94 -2.63 4.34 -8.23
N CYS A 95 -2.03 3.20 -8.51
CA CYS A 95 -1.64 2.18 -7.53
C CYS A 95 -0.14 2.25 -7.23
N PHE A 96 0.22 2.33 -5.95
CA PHE A 96 1.62 2.31 -5.50
C PHE A 96 2.01 1.00 -4.83
N LEU A 97 1.08 0.39 -4.08
CA LEU A 97 1.25 -0.88 -3.40
C LEU A 97 0.07 -1.79 -3.72
N ASN A 98 0.33 -3.06 -3.98
CA ASN A 98 -0.74 -4.02 -4.26
C ASN A 98 -1.39 -4.52 -2.97
N ASN A 99 -2.35 -3.77 -2.44
CA ASN A 99 -3.01 -4.07 -1.15
C ASN A 99 -3.52 -5.52 -1.05
N ALA A 100 -4.17 -6.02 -2.11
CA ALA A 100 -4.70 -7.39 -2.15
C ALA A 100 -3.57 -8.43 -2.26
N GLY A 101 -2.60 -8.20 -3.14
CA GLY A 101 -1.42 -9.07 -3.28
C GLY A 101 -0.62 -9.17 -1.99
N LEU A 102 -0.42 -8.03 -1.30
CA LEU A 102 0.21 -7.96 0.02
C LEU A 102 -0.59 -8.75 1.05
N ALA A 103 -1.91 -8.61 1.08
CA ALA A 103 -2.76 -9.32 2.03
C ALA A 103 -2.69 -10.85 1.84
N VAL A 104 -2.68 -11.32 0.59
CA VAL A 104 -2.54 -12.75 0.27
C VAL A 104 -1.14 -13.28 0.60
N HIS A 105 -0.09 -12.52 0.29
CA HIS A 105 1.29 -12.92 0.55
C HIS A 105 1.68 -12.84 2.03
N TRP A 106 0.94 -12.07 2.83
CA TRP A 106 1.16 -11.96 4.27
C TRP A 106 0.68 -13.19 5.06
N LEU A 107 -0.08 -14.09 4.44
CA LEU A 107 -0.39 -15.43 4.97
C LEU A 107 0.79 -16.40 4.82
#